data_AF-A0A355AJ12-F1
#
_entry.id   AF-A0A355AJ12-F1
#
_cell.length_a   1.000
_cell.length_b   1.000
_cell.length_c   1.000
_cell.angle_alpha   90.00
_cell.angle_beta   90.00
_cell.angle_gamma   90.00
#
_symmetry.space_group_name_H-M   'P 1'
#
loop_
_entity.id
_entity.type
_entity.pdbx_description
1 polymer ?
#
loop_
_entity_poly.entity_id
_entity_poly.type
_entity_poly.pdbx_seq_one_letter_code
_entity_poly.pdbx_strand_id
1 'polypeptide(L)'
;MGFWCALFPQLISAEEQLATGQQFPRRVQVVTSHTYLRAGPGDDFYPTARLIHGESLELWSVSESGYGAVRPLTGSFSWLRAADVDRKIEKDSEIGVVITDGAVSRIGSQINALRHVAQVRLEAGERVRVLNEVRIQEGRHEGLWLQVAPPAGEFRWARLEDLDLPIGLAPQASNIATNNKTSPEETSASIVKVREAVDAWREVGDSLSEVMTVAGQLPAEDPEVREEPGQLRGISGAHRL
;
A
#
# COMPACT_ATOMS: atom_id res chain seq x y z
N MET A 1 -17.67 -32.28 -33.70
CA MET A 1 -18.25 -32.49 -32.35
C MET A 1 -17.28 -31.88 -31.34
N GLY A 2 -17.38 -30.56 -31.13
CA GLY A 2 -16.47 -29.81 -30.26
C GLY A 2 -17.06 -29.70 -28.85
N PHE A 3 -16.31 -30.15 -27.85
CA PHE A 3 -16.63 -29.98 -26.43
C PHE A 3 -16.34 -28.53 -26.02
N TRP A 4 -17.35 -27.82 -25.55
CA TRP A 4 -17.22 -26.51 -24.93
C TRP A 4 -17.24 -26.71 -23.42
N CYS A 5 -16.08 -26.67 -22.77
CA CYS A 5 -15.98 -26.65 -21.31
C CYS A 5 -16.36 -25.25 -20.81
N ALA A 6 -17.48 -25.15 -20.10
CA ALA A 6 -17.81 -23.97 -19.31
C ALA A 6 -16.95 -23.98 -18.03
N LEU A 7 -16.01 -23.05 -17.92
CA LEU A 7 -15.35 -22.74 -16.66
C LEU A 7 -16.34 -21.97 -15.77
N PHE A 8 -16.86 -22.63 -14.74
CA PHE A 8 -17.44 -21.96 -13.59
C PHE A 8 -16.31 -21.30 -12.79
N PRO A 9 -16.37 -20.01 -12.45
CA PRO A 9 -15.46 -19.44 -11.48
C PRO A 9 -15.77 -20.08 -10.12
N GLN A 10 -14.73 -20.69 -9.55
CA GLN A 10 -14.76 -21.36 -8.26
C GLN A 10 -15.21 -20.36 -7.20
N LEU A 11 -16.38 -20.65 -6.61
CA LEU A 11 -16.73 -20.21 -5.28
C LEU A 11 -15.59 -20.69 -4.38
N ILE A 12 -14.80 -19.77 -3.80
CA ILE A 12 -13.80 -20.13 -2.78
C ILE A 12 -14.61 -20.69 -1.61
N SER A 13 -14.68 -22.01 -1.52
CA SER A 13 -15.34 -22.74 -0.45
C SER A 13 -14.71 -22.36 0.88
N ALA A 14 -15.54 -22.23 1.92
CA ALA A 14 -15.13 -22.01 3.31
C ALA A 14 -14.12 -23.05 3.84
N GLU A 15 -13.86 -24.13 3.09
CA GLU A 15 -12.88 -25.17 3.41
C GLU A 15 -11.42 -24.69 3.34
N GLU A 16 -11.10 -23.67 2.53
CA GLU A 16 -9.73 -23.17 2.45
C GLU A 16 -9.33 -22.35 3.71
N GLN A 17 -10.31 -21.89 4.49
CA GLN A 17 -10.09 -21.25 5.79
C GLN A 17 -9.77 -22.25 6.93
N LEU A 18 -9.97 -23.56 6.70
CA LEU A 18 -9.70 -24.58 7.73
C LEU A 18 -8.24 -25.06 7.75
N ALA A 19 -7.43 -24.73 6.74
CA ALA A 19 -6.07 -25.25 6.61
C ALA A 19 -5.07 -24.70 7.65
N THR A 20 -5.39 -23.58 8.33
CA THR A 20 -4.56 -22.98 9.39
C THR A 20 -5.18 -23.03 10.80
N GLY A 21 -6.36 -23.64 10.96
CA GLY A 21 -7.06 -23.73 12.26
C GLY A 21 -7.48 -22.37 12.87
N GLN A 22 -7.39 -21.29 12.11
CA GLN A 22 -7.60 -19.93 12.60
C GLN A 22 -8.99 -19.42 12.21
N GLN A 23 -9.95 -19.57 13.12
CA GLN A 23 -11.33 -19.17 12.87
C GLN A 23 -11.49 -17.65 13.03
N PHE A 24 -11.76 -16.97 11.91
CA PHE A 24 -12.11 -15.55 11.84
C PHE A 24 -13.56 -15.39 11.32
N PRO A 25 -14.27 -14.30 11.67
CA PRO A 25 -13.83 -13.21 12.56
C PRO A 25 -13.75 -13.64 14.03
N ARG A 26 -12.92 -12.95 14.82
CA ARG A 26 -12.72 -13.22 16.25
C ARG A 26 -12.84 -11.98 17.10
N ARG A 27 -13.67 -12.02 18.14
CA ARG A 27 -13.75 -10.96 19.14
C ARG A 27 -12.58 -11.05 20.13
N VAL A 28 -11.91 -9.93 20.36
CA VAL A 28 -10.78 -9.78 21.28
C VAL A 28 -10.92 -8.48 22.07
N GLN A 29 -10.16 -8.33 23.16
CA GLN A 29 -10.15 -7.11 23.96
C GLN A 29 -8.75 -6.53 24.07
N VAL A 30 -8.65 -5.21 24.24
CA VAL A 30 -7.38 -4.53 24.55
C VAL A 30 -6.99 -4.81 26.01
N VAL A 31 -5.77 -5.28 26.26
CA VAL A 31 -5.26 -5.59 27.61
C VAL A 31 -4.26 -4.57 28.14
N THR A 32 -3.73 -3.72 27.28
CA THR A 32 -2.86 -2.61 27.69
C THR A 32 -3.69 -1.39 28.10
N SER A 33 -3.08 -0.45 28.83
CA SER A 33 -3.77 0.78 29.23
C SER A 33 -4.29 1.57 28.04
N HIS A 34 -3.51 1.59 26.95
CA HIS A 34 -3.93 2.10 25.65
C HIS A 34 -3.10 1.48 24.51
N THR A 35 -3.68 1.45 23.32
CA THR A 35 -2.99 1.15 22.05
C THR A 35 -3.57 1.99 20.92
N TYR A 36 -3.10 1.79 19.68
CA TYR A 36 -3.58 2.49 18.50
C TYR A 36 -4.02 1.53 17.41
N LEU A 37 -5.12 1.88 16.74
CA LEU A 37 -5.42 1.37 15.41
C LEU A 37 -4.59 2.13 14.39
N ARG A 38 -3.94 1.44 13.47
CA ARG A 38 -3.07 2.02 12.45
C ARG A 38 -3.65 1.87 11.04
N ALA A 39 -3.15 2.69 10.12
CA ALA A 39 -3.56 2.66 8.72
C ALA A 39 -3.06 1.43 7.93
N GLY A 40 -2.08 0.70 8.47
CA GLY A 40 -1.51 -0.50 7.87
C GLY A 40 -0.83 -1.40 8.91
N PRO A 41 -0.38 -2.60 8.52
CA PRO A 41 0.13 -3.64 9.41
C PRO A 41 1.59 -3.42 9.82
N GLY A 42 1.88 -2.34 10.57
CA GLY A 42 3.23 -2.03 11.01
C GLY A 42 3.34 -0.72 11.78
N ASP A 43 4.45 -0.54 12.50
CA ASP A 43 4.66 0.66 13.33
C ASP A 43 4.89 1.94 12.54
N ASP A 44 5.38 1.84 11.30
CA ASP A 44 5.58 2.96 10.38
C ASP A 44 4.26 3.54 9.84
N PHE A 45 3.16 2.80 9.97
CA PHE A 45 1.85 3.29 9.59
C PHE A 45 1.27 4.20 10.67
N TYR A 46 0.81 5.38 10.25
CA TYR A 46 0.29 6.37 11.18
C TYR A 46 -0.93 5.85 11.97
N PRO A 47 -1.08 6.30 13.23
CA PRO A 47 -2.24 5.96 14.05
C PRO A 47 -3.49 6.66 13.53
N THR A 48 -4.62 5.96 13.63
CA THR A 48 -5.93 6.37 13.11
C THR A 48 -6.97 6.55 14.21
N ALA A 49 -6.90 5.75 15.26
CA ALA A 49 -7.73 5.87 16.46
C ALA A 49 -6.95 5.34 17.68
N ARG A 50 -7.27 5.84 18.86
CA ARG A 50 -6.71 5.36 20.13
C ARG A 50 -7.73 4.42 20.76
N LEU A 51 -7.24 3.27 21.22
CA LEU A 51 -8.03 2.31 21.97
C LEU A 51 -7.60 2.30 23.42
N ILE A 52 -8.51 1.96 24.32
CA ILE A 52 -8.25 1.84 25.76
C ILE A 52 -8.51 0.42 26.25
N HIS A 53 -7.96 0.09 27.43
CA HIS A 53 -8.16 -1.19 28.09
C HIS A 53 -9.64 -1.62 28.11
N GLY A 54 -9.90 -2.88 27.74
CA GLY A 54 -11.22 -3.51 27.75
C GLY A 54 -12.07 -3.25 26.51
N GLU A 55 -11.65 -2.35 25.61
CA GLU A 55 -12.37 -2.16 24.34
C GLU A 55 -12.34 -3.44 23.50
N SER A 56 -13.51 -3.81 22.99
CA SER A 56 -13.68 -5.02 22.18
C SER A 56 -13.53 -4.72 20.70
N LEU A 57 -12.73 -5.53 20.01
CA LEU A 57 -12.49 -5.46 18.57
C LEU A 57 -12.88 -6.78 17.92
N GLU A 58 -13.15 -6.74 16.63
CA GLU A 58 -13.32 -7.93 15.81
C GLU A 58 -12.14 -8.03 14.84
N LEU A 59 -11.30 -9.05 15.05
CA LEU A 59 -10.20 -9.41 14.16
C LEU A 59 -10.71 -10.22 12.99
N TRP A 60 -10.24 -9.90 11.79
CA TRP A 60 -10.62 -10.56 10.54
C TRP A 60 -9.47 -11.35 9.91
N SER A 61 -8.23 -10.95 10.21
CA SER A 61 -7.02 -11.66 9.81
C SER A 61 -5.86 -11.20 10.67
N VAL A 62 -4.74 -11.92 10.55
CA VAL A 62 -3.45 -11.60 11.18
C VAL A 62 -2.40 -11.47 10.09
N SER A 63 -1.60 -10.41 10.14
CA SER A 63 -0.40 -10.25 9.30
C SER A 63 0.80 -10.90 9.97
N GLU A 64 1.79 -11.29 9.16
CA GLU A 64 3.08 -11.81 9.63
C GLU A 64 3.85 -10.79 10.50
N SER A 65 3.58 -9.49 10.32
CA SER A 65 4.20 -8.39 11.08
C SER A 65 3.65 -8.22 12.51
N GLY A 66 2.76 -9.08 12.97
CA GLY A 66 2.22 -9.02 14.33
C GLY A 66 1.02 -8.07 14.49
N TYR A 67 0.30 -7.79 13.40
CA TYR A 67 -0.88 -6.94 13.41
C TYR A 67 -2.14 -7.70 13.01
N GLY A 68 -3.26 -7.35 13.62
CA GLY A 68 -4.58 -7.88 13.31
C GLY A 68 -5.43 -6.89 12.52
N ALA A 69 -6.05 -7.34 11.43
CA ALA A 69 -6.98 -6.53 10.66
C ALA A 69 -8.31 -6.40 11.41
N VAL A 70 -8.75 -5.16 11.63
CA VAL A 70 -9.95 -4.78 12.37
C VAL A 70 -10.85 -3.95 11.44
N ARG A 71 -12.14 -4.24 11.42
CA ARG A 71 -13.09 -3.38 10.68
C ARG A 71 -13.05 -1.94 11.21
N PRO A 72 -13.15 -0.93 10.35
CA PRO A 72 -13.16 0.47 10.80
C PRO A 72 -14.22 0.69 11.89
N LEU A 73 -13.80 1.21 13.04
CA LEU A 73 -14.70 1.48 14.16
C LEU A 73 -15.53 2.73 13.91
N THR A 74 -16.55 2.96 14.75
CA THR A 74 -17.38 4.17 14.71
C THR A 74 -16.53 5.45 14.68
N GLY A 75 -16.93 6.39 13.81
CA GLY A 75 -16.20 7.63 13.56
C GLY A 75 -14.98 7.48 12.66
N SER A 76 -14.59 6.26 12.25
CA SER A 76 -13.59 6.09 11.21
C SER A 76 -14.11 6.66 9.90
N PHE A 77 -13.22 7.21 9.09
CA PHE A 77 -13.54 7.75 7.78
C PHE A 77 -12.36 7.54 6.83
N SER A 78 -12.62 7.68 5.55
CA SER A 78 -11.63 7.63 4.48
C SER A 78 -11.79 8.84 3.56
N TRP A 79 -10.76 9.15 2.78
CA TRP A 79 -10.67 10.34 1.96
C TRP A 79 -10.80 9.98 0.48
N LEU A 80 -11.69 10.69 -0.20
CA LEU A 80 -11.78 10.72 -1.66
C LEU A 80 -11.57 12.15 -2.14
N ARG A 81 -11.05 12.33 -3.36
CA ARG A 81 -11.07 13.67 -3.97
C ARG A 81 -12.51 14.00 -4.31
N ALA A 82 -12.93 15.24 -4.07
CA ALA A 82 -14.29 15.65 -4.41
C ALA A 82 -14.57 15.56 -5.92
N ALA A 83 -13.52 15.68 -6.76
CA ALA A 83 -13.64 15.50 -8.20
C ALA A 83 -13.98 14.05 -8.62
N ASP A 84 -13.73 13.06 -7.76
CA ASP A 84 -13.98 11.65 -8.07
C ASP A 84 -15.43 11.23 -7.73
N VAL A 85 -16.22 12.13 -7.12
CA VAL A 85 -17.56 11.82 -6.59
C VAL A 85 -18.58 12.88 -7.00
N ASP A 86 -19.66 12.47 -7.65
CA ASP A 86 -20.81 13.32 -7.92
C ASP A 86 -21.87 13.15 -6.82
N ARG A 87 -22.19 14.25 -6.15
CA ARG A 87 -23.19 14.32 -5.06
C ARG A 87 -24.60 14.71 -5.54
N LYS A 88 -24.80 14.88 -6.85
CA LYS A 88 -26.08 15.29 -7.45
C LYS A 88 -26.83 14.14 -8.11
N ILE A 89 -26.19 12.99 -8.31
CA ILE A 89 -26.80 11.81 -8.94
C ILE A 89 -27.87 11.20 -8.04
N GLU A 90 -27.59 11.08 -6.75
CA GLU A 90 -28.55 10.58 -5.76
C GLU A 90 -29.38 11.71 -5.16
N LYS A 91 -30.62 11.40 -4.75
CA LYS A 91 -31.50 12.37 -4.09
C LYS A 91 -31.08 12.66 -2.65
N ASP A 92 -30.47 11.67 -1.99
CA ASP A 92 -29.94 11.80 -0.64
C ASP A 92 -28.60 12.54 -0.70
N SER A 93 -28.54 13.72 -0.07
CA SER A 93 -27.36 14.58 -0.06
C SER A 93 -26.15 14.00 0.71
N GLU A 94 -26.38 12.98 1.53
CA GLU A 94 -25.33 12.23 2.23
C GLU A 94 -24.72 11.13 1.35
N ILE A 95 -25.32 10.80 0.19
CA ILE A 95 -24.81 9.77 -0.71
C ILE A 95 -24.16 10.43 -1.93
N GLY A 96 -22.89 10.11 -2.16
CA GLY A 96 -22.17 10.43 -3.38
C GLY A 96 -22.02 9.19 -4.27
N VAL A 97 -21.99 9.40 -5.57
CA VAL A 97 -21.70 8.36 -6.57
C VAL A 97 -20.29 8.59 -7.10
N VAL A 98 -19.44 7.59 -7.00
CA VAL A 98 -18.10 7.62 -7.58
C VAL A 98 -18.23 7.70 -9.10
N ILE A 99 -17.56 8.66 -9.73
CA ILE A 99 -17.62 8.89 -11.19
C ILE A 99 -16.30 8.61 -11.90
N THR A 100 -15.23 8.34 -11.14
CA THR A 100 -13.91 8.01 -11.67
C THR A 100 -13.59 6.56 -11.34
N ASP A 101 -13.23 5.80 -12.37
CA ASP A 101 -12.79 4.41 -12.24
C ASP A 101 -11.44 4.34 -11.50
N GLY A 102 -11.29 3.38 -10.58
CA GLY A 102 -10.11 3.27 -9.73
C GLY A 102 -9.87 4.45 -8.77
N ALA A 103 -10.91 5.17 -8.36
CA ALA A 103 -10.84 6.29 -7.41
C ALA A 103 -10.21 5.84 -6.07
N VAL A 104 -9.16 6.54 -5.64
CA VAL A 104 -8.32 6.05 -4.53
C VAL A 104 -8.90 6.48 -3.19
N SER A 105 -9.43 5.52 -2.43
CA SER A 105 -9.83 5.70 -1.03
C SER A 105 -8.59 5.67 -0.13
N ARG A 106 -8.32 6.79 0.53
CA ARG A 106 -7.20 6.94 1.46
C ARG A 106 -7.68 6.86 2.89
N ILE A 107 -7.01 6.10 3.73
CA ILE A 107 -7.40 5.94 5.12
C ILE A 107 -7.31 7.29 5.85
N GLY A 108 -8.38 7.64 6.57
CA GLY A 108 -8.41 8.81 7.45
C GLY A 108 -7.98 8.48 8.88
N SER A 109 -7.50 9.49 9.60
CA SER A 109 -7.16 9.41 11.02
C SER A 109 -7.99 10.41 11.82
N GLN A 110 -8.45 9.99 13.00
CA GLN A 110 -9.07 10.86 14.01
C GLN A 110 -8.02 11.59 14.86
N ILE A 111 -6.75 11.18 14.76
CA ILE A 111 -5.65 11.67 15.59
C ILE A 111 -4.82 12.71 14.84
N ASN A 112 -4.70 12.58 13.51
CA ASN A 112 -3.86 13.43 12.69
C ASN A 112 -4.45 13.62 11.28
N ALA A 113 -3.85 14.52 10.50
CA ALA A 113 -4.31 14.85 9.15
C ALA A 113 -3.65 14.01 8.04
N LEU A 114 -2.89 12.95 8.38
CA LEU A 114 -2.21 12.11 7.39
C LEU A 114 -3.23 11.30 6.58
N ARG A 115 -2.85 11.00 5.33
CA ARG A 115 -3.72 10.37 4.33
C ARG A 115 -2.95 9.67 3.20
N HIS A 116 -1.70 9.27 3.42
CA HIS A 116 -0.85 8.73 2.35
C HIS A 116 -1.05 7.22 2.09
N VAL A 117 -1.83 6.54 2.93
CA VAL A 117 -2.10 5.10 2.82
C VAL A 117 -3.45 4.88 2.17
N ALA A 118 -3.49 4.00 1.16
CA ALA A 118 -4.70 3.55 0.49
C ALA A 118 -4.73 2.02 0.48
N GLN A 119 -5.91 1.44 0.68
CA GLN A 119 -6.12 -0.01 0.62
C GLN A 119 -7.16 -0.39 -0.44
N VAL A 120 -8.14 0.49 -0.68
CA VAL A 120 -9.25 0.25 -1.61
C VAL A 120 -9.23 1.29 -2.73
N ARG A 121 -9.55 0.84 -3.93
CA ARG A 121 -9.93 1.67 -5.08
C ARG A 121 -11.38 1.39 -5.39
N LEU A 122 -12.13 2.45 -5.63
CA LEU A 122 -13.55 2.38 -5.95
C LEU A 122 -13.74 2.51 -7.45
N GLU A 123 -14.68 1.77 -7.98
CA GLU A 123 -15.08 1.84 -9.37
C GLU A 123 -16.18 2.86 -9.60
N ALA A 124 -16.29 3.33 -10.84
CA ALA A 124 -17.35 4.25 -11.21
C ALA A 124 -18.73 3.59 -11.02
N GLY A 125 -19.67 4.35 -10.45
CA GLY A 125 -21.02 3.92 -10.11
C GLY A 125 -21.19 3.41 -8.67
N GLU A 126 -20.10 3.20 -7.92
CA GLU A 126 -20.18 2.87 -6.51
C GLU A 126 -20.74 4.03 -5.68
N ARG A 127 -21.45 3.70 -4.60
CA ARG A 127 -22.07 4.67 -3.70
C ARG A 127 -21.29 4.76 -2.40
N VAL A 128 -20.98 5.99 -2.00
CA VAL A 128 -20.28 6.29 -0.76
C VAL A 128 -21.13 7.23 0.09
N ARG A 129 -21.10 7.03 1.41
CA ARG A 129 -21.71 7.99 2.34
C ARG A 129 -20.69 9.10 2.61
N VAL A 130 -21.01 10.32 2.24
CA VAL A 130 -20.24 11.52 2.49
C VAL A 130 -20.53 12.00 3.92
N LEU A 131 -19.47 12.13 4.72
CA LEU A 131 -19.53 12.56 6.11
C LEU A 131 -19.17 14.05 6.25
N ASN A 132 -18.21 14.52 5.45
CA ASN A 132 -17.76 15.90 5.49
C ASN A 132 -17.05 16.29 4.18
N GLU A 133 -16.90 17.58 3.95
CA GLU A 133 -16.14 18.16 2.85
C GLU A 133 -15.06 19.10 3.41
N VAL A 134 -13.83 18.96 2.93
CA VAL A 134 -12.67 19.70 3.46
C VAL A 134 -11.83 20.22 2.30
N ARG A 135 -11.49 21.51 2.34
CA ARG A 135 -10.53 22.10 1.43
C ARG A 135 -9.14 22.14 2.06
N ILE A 136 -8.19 21.46 1.43
CA ILE A 136 -6.77 21.52 1.79
C ILE A 136 -6.15 22.63 0.94
N GLN A 137 -5.58 23.65 1.60
CA GLN A 137 -5.08 24.85 0.91
C GLN A 137 -3.68 24.67 0.32
N GLU A 138 -2.84 23.82 0.90
CA GLU A 138 -1.42 23.74 0.51
C GLU A 138 -0.87 22.31 0.61
N GLY A 139 0.23 22.07 -0.11
CA GLY A 139 0.99 20.82 -0.09
C GLY A 139 0.55 19.79 -1.14
N ARG A 140 1.14 18.59 -1.10
CA ARG A 140 0.94 17.52 -2.10
C ARG A 140 -0.54 17.10 -2.28
N HIS A 141 -1.36 17.37 -1.28
CA HIS A 141 -2.78 17.02 -1.25
C HIS A 141 -3.70 18.24 -1.32
N GLU A 142 -3.21 19.40 -1.80
CA GLU A 142 -4.06 20.57 -2.06
C GLU A 142 -5.29 20.18 -2.91
N GLY A 143 -6.45 20.76 -2.57
CA GLY A 143 -7.70 20.56 -3.29
C GLY A 143 -8.90 20.33 -2.39
N LEU A 144 -10.03 20.03 -3.01
CA LEU A 144 -11.28 19.69 -2.32
C LEU A 144 -11.37 18.19 -2.11
N TRP A 145 -11.62 17.78 -0.88
CA TRP A 145 -11.68 16.39 -0.45
C TRP A 145 -12.99 16.11 0.28
N LEU A 146 -13.45 14.87 0.18
CA LEU A 146 -14.56 14.34 0.94
C LEU A 146 -14.03 13.38 2.00
N GLN A 147 -14.51 13.52 3.22
CA GLN A 147 -14.49 12.43 4.18
C GLN A 147 -15.71 11.57 3.89
N VAL A 148 -15.50 10.29 3.68
CA VAL A 148 -16.55 9.31 3.44
C VAL A 148 -16.51 8.22 4.50
N ALA A 149 -17.64 7.56 4.71
CA ALA A 149 -17.66 6.31 5.46
C ALA A 149 -16.67 5.33 4.81
N PRO A 150 -15.85 4.61 5.60
CA PRO A 150 -14.85 3.69 5.07
C PRO A 150 -15.50 2.69 4.11
N PRO A 151 -15.02 2.58 2.86
CA PRO A 151 -15.52 1.60 1.93
C PRO A 151 -15.42 0.16 2.43
N ALA A 152 -16.25 -0.70 1.84
CA ALA A 152 -16.14 -2.14 2.07
C ALA A 152 -14.75 -2.63 1.66
N GLY A 153 -14.18 -3.52 2.47
CA GLY A 153 -12.84 -4.08 2.23
C GLY A 153 -11.69 -3.33 2.91
N GLU A 154 -11.94 -2.13 3.46
CA GLU A 154 -10.92 -1.46 4.26
C GLU A 154 -10.78 -2.07 5.67
N PHE A 155 -9.54 -2.05 6.18
CA PHE A 155 -9.21 -2.45 7.54
C PHE A 155 -8.31 -1.40 8.22
N ARG A 156 -8.46 -1.34 9.54
CA ARG A 156 -7.48 -0.74 10.46
C ARG A 156 -6.69 -1.86 11.12
N TRP A 157 -5.55 -1.53 11.70
CA TRP A 157 -4.62 -2.56 12.17
C TRP A 157 -4.30 -2.35 13.64
N ALA A 158 -4.58 -3.36 14.46
CA ALA A 158 -4.26 -3.40 15.88
C ALA A 158 -3.02 -4.27 16.12
N ARG A 159 -2.13 -3.88 17.03
CA ARG A 159 -0.97 -4.70 17.38
C ARG A 159 -1.42 -5.89 18.22
N LEU A 160 -1.03 -7.11 17.85
CA LEU A 160 -1.56 -8.32 18.49
C LEU A 160 -1.11 -8.50 19.93
N GLU A 161 0.10 -8.06 20.28
CA GLU A 161 0.62 -8.13 21.66
C GLU A 161 -0.19 -7.28 22.66
N ASP A 162 -0.96 -6.30 22.16
CA ASP A 162 -1.81 -5.44 22.99
C ASP A 162 -3.21 -6.02 23.23
N LEU A 163 -3.50 -7.20 22.68
CA LEU A 163 -4.82 -7.83 22.67
C LEU A 163 -4.83 -9.13 23.46
N ASP A 164 -5.98 -9.45 24.06
CA ASP A 164 -6.24 -10.73 24.69
C ASP A 164 -6.45 -11.82 23.62
N LEU A 165 -5.34 -12.38 23.14
CA LEU A 165 -5.33 -13.48 22.19
C LEU A 165 -4.99 -14.78 22.90
N PRO A 166 -5.68 -15.89 22.61
CA PRO A 166 -5.17 -17.20 23.00
C PRO A 166 -3.78 -17.42 22.39
N ILE A 167 -2.95 -18.15 23.15
CA ILE A 167 -1.60 -18.53 22.77
C ILE A 167 -1.61 -19.17 21.37
N GLY A 168 -0.75 -18.68 20.47
CA GLY A 168 -0.56 -19.24 19.13
C GLY A 168 -1.15 -18.44 17.96
N LEU A 169 -1.92 -17.37 18.21
CA LEU A 169 -2.44 -16.49 17.14
C LEU A 169 -1.52 -15.31 16.79
N ALA A 170 -0.61 -14.94 17.70
CA ALA A 170 0.45 -14.00 17.38
C ALA A 170 1.43 -14.72 16.42
N PRO A 171 1.85 -14.10 15.31
CA PRO A 171 2.92 -14.61 14.47
C PRO A 171 4.09 -14.93 15.37
N GLN A 172 4.53 -16.18 15.34
CA GLN A 172 5.79 -16.55 15.96
C GLN A 172 6.86 -15.81 15.17
N ALA A 173 7.40 -14.73 15.72
CA ALA A 173 8.65 -14.19 15.23
C ALA A 173 9.66 -15.33 15.34
N SER A 174 10.06 -15.91 14.22
CA SER A 174 11.08 -16.95 14.14
C SER A 174 12.44 -16.37 14.53
N ASN A 175 12.61 -16.03 15.80
CA ASN A 175 13.91 -15.93 16.42
C ASN A 175 14.39 -17.36 16.64
N ILE A 176 14.97 -17.96 15.59
CA ILE A 176 15.84 -19.13 15.77
C ILE A 176 17.12 -18.60 16.43
N ALA A 177 17.04 -18.37 17.73
CA ALA A 177 18.19 -18.13 18.57
C ALA A 177 17.99 -18.91 19.87
N THR A 178 18.93 -19.82 20.09
CA THR A 178 19.24 -20.47 21.37
C THR A 178 18.38 -21.67 21.74
N ASN A 179 18.68 -22.80 21.10
CA ASN A 179 19.23 -23.93 21.83
C ASN A 179 19.82 -24.91 20.81
N ASN A 180 21.14 -24.94 20.69
CA ASN A 180 21.85 -26.19 20.44
C ASN A 180 23.32 -26.04 20.85
N LYS A 181 23.69 -26.85 21.83
CA LYS A 181 25.03 -27.07 22.34
C LYS A 181 25.74 -28.00 21.36
N THR A 182 26.52 -27.45 20.42
CA THR A 182 27.36 -28.26 19.52
C THR A 182 28.70 -27.58 19.24
N SER A 183 29.74 -28.43 19.22
CA SER A 183 31.18 -28.18 19.17
C SER A 183 31.67 -27.27 18.02
N PRO A 184 32.84 -26.59 18.13
CA PRO A 184 33.23 -25.48 17.26
C PRO A 184 33.71 -25.81 15.83
N GLU A 185 33.93 -27.07 15.47
CA GLU A 185 34.67 -27.42 14.24
C GLU A 185 33.85 -27.47 12.94
N GLU A 186 32.51 -27.56 13.00
CA GLU A 186 31.68 -27.60 11.79
C GLU A 186 31.23 -26.21 11.29
N THR A 187 31.44 -25.17 12.09
CA THR A 187 31.05 -23.78 11.78
C THR A 187 31.80 -23.20 10.57
N SER A 188 33.02 -23.70 10.31
CA SER A 188 33.89 -23.16 9.25
C SER A 188 33.45 -23.60 7.85
N ALA A 189 32.87 -24.79 7.70
CA ALA A 189 32.42 -25.29 6.40
C ALA A 189 31.09 -24.66 5.96
N SER A 190 30.19 -24.37 6.91
CA SER A 190 28.86 -23.80 6.63
C SER A 190 28.93 -22.32 6.25
N ILE A 191 29.85 -21.55 6.86
CA ILE A 191 30.05 -20.12 6.55
C ILE A 191 30.64 -19.93 5.14
N VAL A 192 31.51 -20.83 4.69
CA VAL A 192 32.08 -20.81 3.33
C VAL A 192 30.99 -21.07 2.28
N LYS A 193 30.08 -22.01 2.54
CA LYS A 193 28.99 -22.37 1.61
C LYS A 193 27.94 -21.27 1.45
N VAL A 194 27.69 -20.50 2.52
CA VAL A 194 26.81 -19.33 2.48
C VAL A 194 27.47 -18.15 1.74
N ARG A 195 28.80 -17.98 1.82
CA ARG A 195 29.52 -16.96 1.05
C ARG A 195 29.60 -17.28 -0.44
N GLU A 196 29.91 -18.53 -0.80
CA GLU A 196 29.91 -18.96 -2.22
C GLU A 196 28.52 -18.81 -2.86
N ALA A 197 27.47 -19.12 -2.10
CA ALA A 197 26.09 -18.92 -2.54
C ALA A 197 25.64 -17.45 -2.54
N VAL A 198 26.42 -16.49 -2.04
CA VAL A 198 26.13 -15.04 -2.13
C VAL A 198 26.95 -14.41 -3.25
N ASP A 199 28.19 -14.86 -3.46
CA ASP A 199 29.04 -14.39 -4.56
C ASP A 199 28.52 -14.86 -5.94
N ALA A 200 27.91 -16.05 -6.02
CA ALA A 200 27.27 -16.55 -7.24
C ALA A 200 26.08 -15.71 -7.73
N TRP A 201 25.41 -14.96 -6.85
CA TRP A 201 24.31 -14.06 -7.27
C TRP A 201 24.80 -12.67 -7.68
N ARG A 202 26.02 -12.30 -7.28
CA ARG A 202 26.65 -11.04 -7.71
C ARG A 202 27.18 -11.15 -9.15
N GLU A 203 27.65 -12.33 -9.56
CA GLU A 203 28.14 -12.58 -10.92
C GLU A 203 27.01 -12.63 -11.98
N VAL A 204 25.80 -13.04 -11.60
CA VAL A 204 24.61 -13.00 -12.48
C VAL A 204 24.04 -11.57 -12.61
N GLY A 205 24.30 -10.69 -11.63
CA GLY A 205 23.89 -9.28 -11.66
C GLY A 205 24.75 -8.38 -12.55
N ASP A 206 26.03 -8.70 -12.73
CA ASP A 206 26.93 -7.92 -13.60
C ASP A 206 26.80 -8.28 -15.09
N SER A 207 26.22 -9.43 -15.44
CA SER A 207 26.01 -9.86 -16.84
C SER A 207 24.76 -9.26 -17.52
N LEU A 208 23.98 -8.41 -16.84
CA LEU A 208 22.88 -7.64 -17.45
C LEU A 208 23.23 -6.17 -17.75
N SER A 209 24.43 -5.71 -17.40
CA SER A 209 24.95 -4.39 -17.82
C SER A 209 25.68 -4.45 -19.18
N GLU A 210 26.05 -5.66 -19.64
CA GLU A 210 26.83 -5.85 -20.87
C GLU A 210 25.96 -6.03 -22.14
N VAL A 211 24.66 -6.33 -22.00
CA VAL A 211 23.73 -6.46 -23.15
C VAL A 211 22.99 -5.16 -23.49
N MET A 212 23.04 -4.13 -22.63
CA MET A 212 22.53 -2.78 -22.94
C MET A 212 23.59 -1.79 -23.45
N THR A 213 24.84 -2.24 -23.64
CA THR A 213 25.94 -1.42 -24.19
C THR A 213 26.35 -1.86 -25.61
N VAL A 214 25.39 -2.28 -26.45
CA VAL A 214 25.61 -2.57 -27.89
C VAL A 214 24.65 -1.79 -28.82
N ALA A 215 23.82 -0.89 -28.30
CA ALA A 215 22.97 -0.03 -29.13
C ALA A 215 23.10 1.45 -28.72
N GLY A 216 24.14 2.11 -29.23
CA GLY A 216 24.16 3.58 -29.32
C GLY A 216 25.49 4.26 -29.04
N GLN A 217 26.53 3.97 -29.82
CA GLN A 217 27.73 4.83 -29.87
C GLN A 217 28.03 5.19 -31.34
N LEU A 218 27.88 6.47 -31.69
CA LEU A 218 28.71 7.12 -32.71
C LEU A 218 29.10 8.53 -32.20
N PRO A 219 30.31 9.02 -32.54
CA PRO A 219 31.09 9.87 -31.65
C PRO A 219 31.01 11.35 -31.97
N ALA A 220 31.30 12.16 -30.95
CA ALA A 220 31.70 13.56 -31.08
C ALA A 220 33.22 13.61 -31.32
N GLU A 221 33.65 14.40 -32.29
CA GLU A 221 35.06 14.73 -32.54
C GLU A 221 35.25 16.26 -32.56
N ASP A 222 36.47 16.65 -32.20
CA ASP A 222 36.99 17.87 -31.54
C ASP A 222 36.94 19.22 -32.31
N PRO A 223 37.28 20.34 -31.64
CA PRO A 223 37.25 21.70 -32.18
C PRO A 223 38.60 22.14 -32.79
N GLU A 224 38.56 22.91 -33.88
CA GLU A 224 39.66 23.79 -34.26
C GLU A 224 39.16 25.09 -34.91
N VAL A 225 39.79 26.19 -34.51
CA VAL A 225 39.47 27.60 -34.79
C VAL A 225 40.03 28.04 -36.15
N ARG A 226 39.32 28.93 -36.88
CA ARG A 226 39.89 30.04 -37.69
C ARG A 226 38.81 31.01 -38.22
N GLU A 227 39.25 32.24 -38.46
CA GLU A 227 38.52 33.51 -38.38
C GLU A 227 37.75 33.99 -39.64
N GLU A 228 36.70 34.82 -39.39
CA GLU A 228 36.24 36.12 -39.98
C GLU A 228 36.37 36.42 -41.51
N PRO A 229 35.75 37.50 -42.07
CA PRO A 229 34.40 38.07 -41.88
C PRO A 229 33.72 38.43 -43.24
N GLY A 230 32.44 38.81 -43.24
CA GLY A 230 31.88 39.54 -44.40
C GLY A 230 30.37 39.50 -44.60
N GLN A 231 29.69 40.54 -44.10
CA GLN A 231 28.77 41.40 -44.87
C GLN A 231 27.80 40.76 -45.89
N LEU A 232 26.48 40.92 -45.69
CA LEU A 232 25.59 41.75 -46.55
C LEU A 232 24.08 41.54 -46.28
N ARG A 233 23.43 42.64 -45.87
CA ARG A 233 22.14 43.22 -46.30
C ARG A 233 20.88 42.36 -46.57
N GLY A 234 19.81 42.81 -45.91
CA GLY A 234 18.45 43.04 -46.48
C GLY A 234 17.55 41.81 -46.53
N ILE A 235 16.24 41.85 -46.25
CA ILE A 235 15.25 42.92 -46.41
C ILE A 235 14.00 42.60 -45.57
N SER A 236 13.35 43.68 -45.16
CA SER A 236 12.02 43.79 -44.54
C SER A 236 10.89 43.17 -45.38
N GLY A 237 9.86 42.63 -44.72
CA GLY A 237 8.58 42.29 -45.33
C GLY A 237 7.50 41.97 -44.30
N ALA A 238 6.70 42.98 -43.96
CA ALA A 238 5.54 42.91 -43.06
C ALA A 238 4.34 42.19 -43.69
N HIS A 239 3.50 41.57 -42.85
CA HIS A 239 2.07 41.48 -43.14
C HIS A 239 1.25 41.62 -41.84
N ARG A 240 0.44 42.68 -41.80
CA ARG A 240 -0.70 42.88 -40.89
C ARG A 240 -1.82 41.89 -41.19
N LEU A 241 -2.53 41.46 -40.15
CA LEU A 241 -3.94 41.80 -39.91
C LEU A 241 -4.09 42.23 -38.43
#